data_AF-A0AAU7NTR2-F1
#
_entry.id   AF-A0AAU7NTR2-F1
#
_cell.length_a   1.000
_cell.length_b   1.000
_cell.length_c   1.000
_cell.angle_alpha   90.00
_cell.angle_beta   90.00
_cell.angle_gamma   90.00
#
_symmetry.space_group_name_H-M   'P 1'
#
loop_
_entity.id
_entity.type
_entity.pdbx_description
1 polymer ?
#
loop_
_entity_poly.entity_id
_entity_poly.type
_entity_poly.pdbx_seq_one_letter_code
_entity_poly.pdbx_strand_id
1 'polypeptide(L)'
;MYANSLTVLFNYIEIITYLEFALLTAGIGYFVYLTTPQPLTAWQEAQVSGPYLYLHATWFGRVPLWQVFWPFFLLFNAMLIYVDYRAVNGAYTIASWATMHIIFALPVVYWTVAVWRASTKCGQRWQAFAARFITASAYFEYAIRYLIWKEYPFALFDCRQMMIEFGDCFFN
;
A
#
# COMPACT_ATOMS: atom_id res chain seq x y z
N MET A 1 -1.62 4.77 -4.88
CA MET A 1 -1.33 4.97 -3.45
C MET A 1 -1.26 6.46 -3.23
N TYR A 2 -1.90 6.98 -2.20
CA TYR A 2 -1.94 8.42 -1.88
C TYR A 2 -2.61 9.34 -2.90
N ALA A 3 -3.27 8.80 -3.94
CA ALA A 3 -3.91 9.61 -4.98
C ALA A 3 -5.08 10.44 -4.43
N ASN A 4 -5.97 9.80 -3.68
CA ASN A 4 -7.14 10.44 -3.08
C ASN A 4 -7.05 10.53 -1.56
N SER A 5 -6.40 9.55 -0.92
CA SER A 5 -6.33 9.42 0.55
C SER A 5 -5.62 10.58 1.24
N LEU A 6 -4.53 11.13 0.69
CA LEU A 6 -3.85 12.30 1.29
C LEU A 6 -4.70 13.56 1.19
N THR A 7 -5.34 13.79 0.03
CA THR A 7 -6.28 14.89 -0.16
C THR A 7 -7.42 14.80 0.86
N VAL A 8 -7.95 13.59 1.08
CA VAL A 8 -9.00 13.37 2.07
C VAL A 8 -8.48 13.63 3.50
N LEU A 9 -7.32 13.09 3.85
CA LEU A 9 -6.70 13.25 5.17
C LEU A 9 -6.51 14.73 5.55
N PHE A 10 -5.95 15.54 4.66
CA PHE A 10 -5.61 16.92 4.99
C PHE A 10 -6.76 17.91 4.83
N ASN A 11 -7.76 17.62 4.00
CA ASN A 11 -8.90 18.53 3.80
C ASN A 11 -10.10 18.23 4.70
N TYR A 12 -10.26 17.00 5.18
CA TYR A 12 -11.47 16.60 5.91
C TYR A 12 -11.21 16.04 7.30
N ILE A 13 -10.02 15.48 7.56
CA ILE A 13 -9.80 14.69 8.78
C ILE A 13 -9.10 15.51 9.88
N GLU A 14 -8.31 16.54 9.55
CA GLU A 14 -7.63 17.46 10.51
C GLU A 14 -6.86 16.83 11.71
N ILE A 15 -6.72 15.49 11.77
CA ILE A 15 -6.03 14.77 12.85
C ILE A 15 -4.52 15.05 12.84
N ILE A 16 -3.94 15.28 11.66
CA ILE A 16 -2.50 15.47 11.48
C ILE A 16 -2.22 16.60 10.52
N THR A 17 -1.29 17.47 10.89
CA THR A 17 -0.82 18.54 10.01
C THR A 17 0.15 18.02 8.95
N TYR A 18 0.33 18.79 7.87
CA TYR A 18 1.31 18.49 6.83
C TYR A 18 2.74 18.29 7.39
N LEU A 19 3.13 19.10 8.38
CA LEU A 19 4.45 19.01 9.02
C LEU A 19 4.60 17.75 9.86
N GLU A 20 3.59 17.41 10.67
CA GLU A 20 3.62 16.20 11.48
C GLU A 20 3.65 14.93 10.61
N PHE A 21 2.86 14.90 9.54
CA PHE A 21 2.89 13.79 8.57
C PHE A 21 4.27 13.68 7.89
N ALA A 22 4.86 14.80 7.49
CA ALA A 22 6.19 14.83 6.90
C ALA A 22 7.28 14.34 7.88
N LEU A 23 7.22 14.78 9.14
CA LEU A 23 8.16 14.35 10.19
C LEU A 23 8.01 12.86 10.50
N LEU A 24 6.78 12.36 10.60
CA LEU A 24 6.49 10.94 10.81
C LEU A 24 7.05 10.10 9.66
N THR A 25 6.78 10.52 8.43
CA THR A 25 7.24 9.86 7.21
C THR A 25 8.77 9.87 7.10
N ALA A 26 9.40 10.98 7.46
CA ALA A 26 10.86 11.10 7.51
C ALA A 26 11.49 10.21 8.59
N GLY A 27 10.89 10.15 9.78
CA GLY A 27 11.36 9.27 10.86
C GLY A 27 11.33 7.80 10.48
N ILE A 28 10.28 7.37 9.78
CA ILE A 28 10.16 6.01 9.26
C ILE A 28 11.14 5.76 8.13
N GLY A 29 11.29 6.72 7.21
CA GLY A 29 12.32 6.66 6.18
C GLY A 29 13.72 6.49 6.79
N TYR A 30 14.03 7.25 7.83
CA TYR A 30 15.30 7.12 8.54
C TYR A 30 15.47 5.73 9.17
N PHE A 31 14.44 5.22 9.86
CA PHE A 31 14.48 3.88 10.45
C PHE A 31 14.65 2.77 9.38
N VAL A 32 13.93 2.87 8.27
CA VAL A 32 14.06 1.93 7.14
C VAL A 32 15.46 2.01 6.53
N TYR A 33 16.02 3.21 6.39
CA TYR A 33 17.38 3.38 5.88
C TYR A 33 18.42 2.70 6.76
N LEU A 34 18.32 2.86 8.09
CA LEU A 34 19.21 2.22 9.05
C LEU A 34 19.14 0.69 8.99
N THR A 35 17.94 0.13 8.84
CA THR A 35 17.72 -1.32 8.77
C THR A 35 17.98 -1.91 7.37
N THR A 36 18.24 -1.08 6.36
CA THR A 36 18.48 -1.53 4.98
C THR A 36 19.90 -2.10 4.85
N PRO A 37 20.04 -3.40 4.51
CA PRO A 37 21.35 -4.04 4.36
C PRO A 37 22.10 -3.52 3.13
N GLN A 38 23.41 -3.71 3.12
CA GLN A 38 24.21 -3.49 1.93
C GLN A 38 23.92 -4.56 0.87
N PRO A 39 23.95 -4.21 -0.43
CA PRO A 39 23.77 -5.19 -1.51
C PRO A 39 24.91 -6.21 -1.52
N LEU A 40 24.58 -7.45 -1.86
CA LEU A 40 25.58 -8.50 -2.06
C LEU A 40 26.36 -8.22 -3.35
N THR A 41 27.68 -8.29 -3.27
CA THR A 41 28.60 -8.05 -4.41
C THR A 41 28.46 -9.11 -5.50
N ALA A 42 28.13 -10.35 -5.13
CA ALA A 42 27.84 -11.43 -6.05
C ALA A 42 26.61 -12.21 -5.57
N TRP A 43 25.60 -12.29 -6.43
CA TRP A 43 24.44 -13.17 -6.24
C TRP A 43 24.04 -13.74 -7.60
N GLN A 44 23.58 -14.99 -7.60
CA GLN A 44 23.09 -15.64 -8.81
C GLN A 44 21.58 -15.52 -8.88
N GLU A 45 21.10 -15.14 -10.06
CA GLU A 45 19.67 -15.12 -10.36
C GLU A 45 19.17 -16.55 -10.54
N ALA A 46 18.18 -16.94 -9.72
CA ALA A 46 17.51 -18.21 -9.90
C ALA A 46 16.72 -18.17 -11.20
N GLN A 47 16.95 -19.13 -12.10
CA GLN A 47 16.06 -19.32 -13.24
C GLN A 47 14.75 -19.91 -12.73
N VAL A 48 13.68 -19.16 -12.91
CA VAL A 48 12.34 -19.56 -12.48
C VAL A 48 11.48 -19.82 -13.71
N SER A 49 10.92 -21.03 -13.81
CA SER A 49 9.95 -21.38 -14.84
C SER A 49 8.53 -21.44 -14.24
N GLY A 50 7.65 -20.55 -14.72
CA GLY A 50 6.22 -20.58 -14.40
C GLY A 50 5.78 -19.77 -13.15
N PRO A 51 4.47 -19.48 -13.04
CA PRO A 51 3.94 -18.51 -12.08
C PRO A 51 3.97 -18.99 -10.62
N TYR A 52 3.73 -20.28 -10.37
CA TYR A 52 3.79 -20.84 -9.02
C TYR A 52 5.22 -20.82 -8.46
N LEU A 53 6.18 -21.27 -9.27
CA LEU A 53 7.60 -21.24 -8.92
C LEU A 53 8.10 -19.80 -8.74
N TYR A 54 7.53 -18.82 -9.46
CA TYR A 54 7.80 -17.41 -9.27
C TYR A 54 7.32 -16.88 -7.92
N LEU A 55 6.07 -17.14 -7.54
CA LEU A 55 5.57 -16.77 -6.21
C LEU A 55 6.35 -17.46 -5.08
N HIS A 56 6.76 -18.70 -5.29
CA HIS A 56 7.61 -19.39 -4.32
C HIS A 56 9.01 -18.75 -4.25
N ALA A 57 9.65 -18.49 -5.39
CA ALA A 57 11.00 -17.90 -5.45
C ALA A 57 11.05 -16.48 -4.88
N THR A 58 10.06 -15.65 -5.17
CA THR A 58 9.90 -14.29 -4.62
C THR A 58 9.70 -14.31 -3.10
N TRP A 59 8.88 -15.23 -2.58
CA TRP A 59 8.72 -15.40 -1.13
C TRP A 59 10.03 -15.71 -0.42
N PHE A 60 10.87 -16.58 -0.99
CA PHE A 60 12.19 -16.91 -0.43
C PHE A 60 13.28 -15.89 -0.77
N GLY A 61 12.95 -14.79 -1.44
CA GLY A 61 13.91 -13.78 -1.87
C GLY A 61 14.96 -14.34 -2.83
N ARG A 62 14.63 -15.33 -3.67
CA ARG A 62 15.54 -15.97 -4.64
C ARG A 62 15.72 -15.19 -5.95
N VAL A 63 14.89 -14.19 -6.17
CA VAL A 63 14.87 -13.31 -7.35
C VAL A 63 15.40 -11.91 -7.01
N PRO A 64 15.80 -11.11 -8.02
CA PRO A 64 16.17 -9.71 -7.80
C PRO A 64 15.04 -8.87 -7.21
N LEU A 65 15.43 -7.84 -6.46
CA LEU A 65 14.50 -6.90 -5.83
C LEU A 65 13.52 -6.27 -6.83
N TRP A 66 13.97 -5.88 -8.02
CA TRP A 66 13.13 -5.17 -8.99
C TRP A 66 11.99 -6.06 -9.52
N GLN A 67 12.22 -7.38 -9.66
CA GLN A 67 11.19 -8.34 -10.06
C GLN A 67 10.15 -8.52 -8.95
N VAL A 68 10.57 -8.49 -7.68
CA VAL A 68 9.62 -8.54 -6.56
C VAL A 68 8.85 -7.22 -6.41
N PHE A 69 9.52 -6.09 -6.61
CA PHE A 69 8.95 -4.79 -6.31
C PHE A 69 7.89 -4.36 -7.32
N TRP A 70 8.24 -4.30 -8.61
CA TRP A 70 7.42 -3.64 -9.63
C TRP A 70 6.06 -4.29 -9.89
N PRO A 71 5.95 -5.62 -10.10
CA PRO A 71 4.67 -6.25 -10.39
C PRO A 71 3.65 -6.05 -9.27
N PHE A 72 4.10 -6.21 -8.00
CA PHE A 72 3.25 -6.00 -6.84
C PHE A 72 2.91 -4.53 -6.63
N PHE A 73 3.87 -3.62 -6.81
CA PHE A 73 3.62 -2.18 -6.74
C PHE A 73 2.56 -1.74 -7.76
N LEU A 74 2.72 -2.14 -9.02
CA LEU A 74 1.79 -1.79 -10.09
C LEU A 74 0.41 -2.38 -9.85
N LEU A 75 0.34 -3.66 -9.48
CA LEU A 75 -0.93 -4.32 -9.16
C LEU A 75 -1.64 -3.64 -7.99
N PHE A 76 -0.92 -3.36 -6.91
CA PHE A 76 -1.46 -2.70 -5.74
C PHE A 76 -2.03 -1.32 -6.09
N ASN A 77 -1.27 -0.49 -6.79
CA ASN A 77 -1.73 0.85 -7.19
C ASN A 77 -2.92 0.80 -8.15
N ALA A 78 -2.91 -0.11 -9.12
CA ALA A 78 -4.01 -0.30 -10.05
C ALA A 78 -5.29 -0.72 -9.32
N MET A 79 -5.19 -1.65 -8.36
CA MET A 79 -6.34 -2.08 -7.55
C MET A 79 -6.89 -0.95 -6.67
N LEU A 80 -6.03 -0.13 -6.05
CA LEU A 80 -6.49 1.02 -5.26
C LEU A 80 -7.30 2.00 -6.12
N ILE A 81 -6.77 2.37 -7.30
CA ILE A 81 -7.45 3.29 -8.21
C ILE A 81 -8.76 2.68 -8.71
N TYR A 82 -8.75 1.40 -9.07
CA TYR A 82 -9.93 0.69 -9.54
C TYR A 82 -11.03 0.65 -8.47
N VAL A 83 -10.70 0.29 -7.23
CA VAL A 83 -11.66 0.20 -6.12
C VAL A 83 -12.25 1.58 -5.80
N ASP A 84 -11.43 2.63 -5.77
CA ASP A 84 -11.90 4.01 -5.56
C ASP A 84 -12.81 4.47 -6.70
N TYR A 85 -12.43 4.21 -7.96
CA TYR A 85 -13.24 4.53 -9.12
C TYR A 85 -14.61 3.84 -9.06
N ARG A 86 -14.67 2.57 -8.64
CA ARG A 86 -15.93 1.83 -8.49
C ARG A 86 -16.80 2.37 -7.36
N ALA A 87 -16.20 2.85 -6.27
CA ALA A 87 -16.92 3.48 -5.17
C ALA A 87 -17.55 4.81 -5.60
N VAL A 88 -16.75 5.70 -6.21
CA VAL A 88 -17.20 7.04 -6.66
C VAL A 88 -18.30 6.96 -7.72
N ASN A 89 -18.29 5.95 -8.58
CA ASN A 89 -19.35 5.76 -9.60
C ASN A 89 -20.61 5.06 -9.06
N GLY A 90 -20.77 4.91 -7.76
CA GLY A 90 -21.95 4.25 -7.17
C GLY A 90 -22.00 2.74 -7.39
N ALA A 91 -20.95 2.13 -7.97
CA ALA A 91 -20.96 0.72 -8.38
C ALA A 91 -20.56 -0.23 -7.24
N TYR A 92 -19.85 0.26 -6.22
CA TYR A 92 -19.55 -0.46 -4.98
C TYR A 92 -20.29 0.15 -3.79
N THR A 93 -20.77 -0.69 -2.88
CA THR A 93 -21.21 -0.26 -1.56
C THR A 93 -20.01 0.00 -0.65
N ILE A 94 -20.23 0.69 0.48
CA ILE A 94 -19.19 0.93 1.50
C ILE A 94 -18.62 -0.40 1.99
N ALA A 95 -19.48 -1.38 2.29
CA ALA A 95 -19.07 -2.74 2.65
C ALA A 95 -18.21 -3.42 1.55
N SER A 96 -18.56 -3.25 0.28
CA SER A 96 -17.82 -3.84 -0.84
C SER A 96 -16.43 -3.22 -1.00
N TRP A 97 -16.34 -1.89 -0.86
CA TRP A 97 -15.08 -1.16 -0.89
C TRP A 97 -14.14 -1.61 0.26
N ALA A 98 -14.67 -1.71 1.48
CA ALA A 98 -13.92 -2.16 2.64
C ALA A 98 -13.45 -3.62 2.49
N THR A 99 -14.34 -4.49 2.01
CA THR A 99 -14.04 -5.91 1.76
C THR A 99 -12.90 -6.08 0.76
N MET A 100 -12.91 -5.32 -0.33
CA MET A 100 -11.82 -5.36 -1.32
C MET A 100 -10.49 -4.97 -0.66
N HIS A 101 -10.44 -3.90 0.13
CA HIS A 101 -9.22 -3.51 0.83
C HIS A 101 -8.74 -4.54 1.84
N ILE A 102 -9.63 -5.23 2.55
CA ILE A 102 -9.27 -6.34 3.45
C ILE A 102 -8.65 -7.50 2.66
N ILE A 103 -9.24 -7.88 1.52
CA ILE A 103 -8.70 -8.94 0.66
C ILE A 103 -7.29 -8.58 0.16
N PHE A 104 -7.07 -7.32 -0.23
CA PHE A 104 -5.77 -6.85 -0.70
C PHE A 104 -4.72 -6.64 0.40
N ALA A 105 -5.09 -6.67 1.68
CA ALA A 105 -4.14 -6.56 2.79
C ALA A 105 -3.18 -7.76 2.87
N LEU A 106 -3.66 -8.98 2.56
CA LEU A 106 -2.84 -10.20 2.55
C LEU A 106 -1.70 -10.12 1.51
N PRO A 107 -1.96 -9.79 0.23
CA PRO A 107 -0.92 -9.52 -0.75
C PRO A 107 0.12 -8.48 -0.32
N VAL A 108 -0.26 -7.48 0.48
CA VAL A 108 0.68 -6.44 0.97
C VAL A 108 1.62 -7.00 2.03
N VAL A 109 1.13 -7.83 2.95
CA VAL A 109 1.98 -8.58 3.88
C VAL A 109 2.95 -9.47 3.11
N TYR A 110 2.43 -10.17 2.09
CA TYR A 110 3.26 -11.01 1.25
C TYR A 110 4.38 -10.21 0.55
N TRP A 111 4.00 -9.10 -0.08
CA TRP A 111 4.91 -8.21 -0.79
C TRP A 111 5.99 -7.64 0.14
N THR A 112 5.62 -7.28 1.36
CA THR A 112 6.54 -6.78 2.38
C THR A 112 7.60 -7.83 2.73
N VAL A 113 7.20 -9.07 3.03
CA VAL A 113 8.15 -10.15 3.34
C VAL A 113 9.08 -10.41 2.15
N ALA A 114 8.53 -10.47 0.94
CA ALA A 114 9.30 -10.73 -0.27
C ALA A 114 10.33 -9.60 -0.53
N VAL A 115 9.94 -8.34 -0.40
CA VAL A 115 10.84 -7.19 -0.56
C VAL A 115 11.94 -7.21 0.49
N TRP A 116 11.63 -7.47 1.77
CA TRP A 116 12.62 -7.53 2.84
C TRP A 116 13.68 -8.59 2.58
N ARG A 117 13.26 -9.77 2.12
CA ARG A 117 14.15 -10.90 1.79
C ARG A 117 14.98 -10.66 0.51
N ALA A 118 14.42 -9.96 -0.47
CA ALA A 118 15.12 -9.64 -1.73
C ALA A 118 15.98 -8.37 -1.66
N SER A 119 15.97 -7.65 -0.54
CA SER A 119 16.64 -6.34 -0.41
C SER A 119 18.17 -6.39 -0.58
N THR A 120 18.80 -7.53 -0.33
CA THR A 120 20.24 -7.72 -0.55
C THR A 120 20.60 -7.98 -2.02
N LYS A 121 19.60 -8.27 -2.87
CA LYS A 121 19.74 -8.64 -4.28
C LYS A 121 19.39 -7.47 -5.19
N CYS A 122 20.12 -6.38 -5.00
CA CYS A 122 19.99 -5.16 -5.79
C CYS A 122 21.38 -4.63 -6.16
N GLY A 123 21.46 -3.72 -7.13
CA GLY A 123 22.73 -3.13 -7.52
C GLY A 123 23.21 -2.06 -6.55
N GLN A 124 22.28 -1.31 -5.93
CA GLN A 124 22.61 -0.16 -5.09
C GLN A 124 21.71 -0.13 -3.85
N ARG A 125 22.27 0.23 -2.69
CA ARG A 125 21.55 0.26 -1.40
C ARG A 125 20.31 1.16 -1.42
N TRP A 126 20.34 2.27 -2.17
CA TRP A 126 19.20 3.19 -2.26
C TRP A 126 17.97 2.53 -2.90
N GLN A 127 18.16 1.54 -3.79
CA GLN A 127 17.05 0.80 -4.41
C GLN A 127 16.32 -0.06 -3.37
N ALA A 128 17.08 -0.74 -2.51
CA ALA A 128 16.53 -1.50 -1.39
C ALA A 128 15.82 -0.60 -0.39
N PHE A 129 16.42 0.54 -0.07
CA PHE A 129 15.81 1.55 0.79
C PHE A 129 14.47 2.04 0.21
N ALA A 130 14.47 2.49 -1.05
CA ALA A 130 13.27 3.01 -1.72
C ALA A 130 12.17 1.95 -1.79
N ALA A 131 12.51 0.71 -2.14
CA ALA A 131 11.55 -0.39 -2.21
C ALA A 131 10.92 -0.68 -0.84
N ARG A 132 11.73 -0.76 0.23
CA ARG A 132 11.24 -0.99 1.61
C ARG A 132 10.43 0.17 2.15
N PHE A 133 10.83 1.40 1.82
CA PHE A 133 10.12 2.59 2.26
C PHE A 133 8.75 2.69 1.59
N ILE A 134 8.69 2.43 0.28
CA ILE A 134 7.43 2.43 -0.48
C ILE A 134 6.49 1.32 0.03
N THR A 135 6.99 0.11 0.28
CA THR A 135 6.16 -0.98 0.83
C THR A 135 5.70 -0.67 2.24
N ALA A 136 6.54 -0.08 3.10
CA ALA A 136 6.11 0.41 4.41
C ALA A 136 5.02 1.49 4.29
N SER A 137 5.15 2.40 3.33
CA SER A 137 4.15 3.44 3.08
C SER A 137 2.81 2.89 2.58
N ALA A 138 2.75 1.66 2.05
CA ALA A 138 1.47 1.01 1.74
C ALA A 138 0.62 0.74 2.98
N TYR A 139 1.23 0.48 4.14
CA TYR A 139 0.49 0.32 5.40
C TYR A 139 -0.15 1.63 5.87
N PHE A 140 0.54 2.77 5.65
CA PHE A 140 -0.01 4.09 5.94
C PHE A 140 -1.20 4.41 5.04
N GLU A 141 -1.13 4.06 3.75
CA GLU A 141 -2.28 4.15 2.86
C GLU A 141 -3.49 3.37 3.40
N TYR A 142 -3.28 2.14 3.88
CA TYR A 142 -4.36 1.35 4.50
C TYR A 142 -4.88 1.95 5.80
N ALA A 143 -4.01 2.50 6.64
CA ALA A 143 -4.41 3.17 7.88
C ALA A 143 -5.31 4.37 7.59
N ILE A 144 -4.94 5.21 6.61
CA ILE A 144 -5.76 6.35 6.19
C ILE A 144 -7.09 5.86 5.60
N ARG A 145 -7.09 4.82 4.77
CA ARG A 145 -8.33 4.24 4.21
C ARG A 145 -9.25 3.67 5.28
N TYR A 146 -8.69 3.01 6.29
CA TYR A 146 -9.45 2.52 7.43
C TYR A 146 -10.10 3.67 8.22
N LEU A 147 -9.36 4.76 8.43
CA LEU A 147 -9.87 5.97 9.06
C LEU A 147 -11.02 6.60 8.26
N ILE A 148 -10.86 6.71 6.93
CA ILE A 148 -11.91 7.21 6.04
C ILE A 148 -13.17 6.34 6.13
N TRP A 149 -13.01 5.01 6.17
CA TRP A 149 -14.15 4.10 6.30
C TRP A 149 -14.92 4.26 7.61
N LYS A 150 -14.21 4.45 8.72
CA LYS A 150 -14.80 4.48 10.06
C LYS A 150 -15.40 5.83 10.42
N GLU A 151 -14.65 6.90 10.16
CA GLU A 151 -14.95 8.22 10.70
C GLU A 151 -15.42 9.20 9.62
N TYR A 152 -14.99 9.03 8.35
CA TYR A 152 -15.23 10.00 7.28
C TYR A 152 -15.76 9.39 5.96
N PRO A 153 -16.79 8.52 5.98
CA PRO A 153 -17.27 7.87 4.76
C PRO A 153 -17.82 8.87 3.74
N PHE A 154 -18.35 10.01 4.18
CA PHE A 154 -18.90 11.06 3.32
C PHE A 154 -17.88 11.69 2.36
N ALA A 155 -16.58 11.55 2.62
CA ALA A 155 -15.54 12.09 1.74
C ALA A 155 -15.37 11.31 0.42
N LEU A 156 -15.83 10.05 0.37
CA LEU A 156 -15.68 9.16 -0.79
C LEU A 156 -17.00 8.61 -1.34
N PHE A 157 -18.05 8.55 -0.51
CA PHE A 157 -19.31 7.87 -0.84
C PHE A 157 -20.48 8.84 -0.97
N ASP A 158 -21.37 8.55 -1.90
CA ASP A 158 -22.60 9.32 -2.12
C ASP A 158 -23.60 9.10 -0.98
N CYS A 159 -24.48 10.10 -0.80
CA CYS A 159 -25.59 10.07 0.17
C CYS A 159 -26.44 8.79 0.07
N ARG A 160 -26.65 8.29 -1.16
CA ARG A 160 -27.40 7.05 -1.40
C ARG A 160 -26.69 5.83 -0.81
N GLN A 161 -25.36 5.75 -0.95
CA GLN A 161 -24.59 4.64 -0.40
C GLN A 161 -24.55 4.69 1.13
N MET A 162 -24.44 5.89 1.69
CA MET A 162 -24.49 6.10 3.14
C MET A 162 -25.86 5.70 3.72
N MET A 163 -26.97 6.11 3.10
CA MET A 163 -28.31 5.71 3.56
C MET A 163 -28.53 4.19 3.54
N ILE A 164 -27.94 3.48 2.58
CA ILE A 164 -28.07 2.02 2.50
C ILE A 164 -27.30 1.32 3.63
N GLU A 165 -26.13 1.85 4.00
CA GLU A 165 -25.24 1.21 4.97
C GLU A 165 -25.55 1.65 6.42
N PHE A 166 -25.71 2.96 6.64
CA PHE A 166 -25.87 3.57 7.97
C PHE A 166 -27.29 4.00 8.29
N GLY A 167 -28.19 4.04 7.29
CA GLY A 167 -29.59 4.48 7.48
C GLY A 167 -29.77 6.00 7.51
N ASP A 168 -28.68 6.77 7.45
CA ASP A 168 -28.66 8.22 7.38
C ASP A 168 -27.61 8.71 6.38
N CYS A 169 -27.60 10.02 6.15
CA CYS A 169 -26.66 10.71 5.27
C CYS A 169 -26.12 11.99 5.94
N PHE A 170 -26.54 12.28 7.17
CA PHE A 170 -26.17 13.48 7.91
C PHE A 170 -25.27 13.10 9.08
N PHE A 171 -23.95 13.16 8.85
CA PHE A 171 -23.00 13.32 9.95
C PHE A 171 -22.73 14.82 10.08
N ASN A 172 -23.31 15.42 11.11
CA ASN A 172 -23.05 16.80 11.53
C ASN A 172 -21.70 16.89 12.23
#